data_AF-A0AAD6V8G4-F1
#
_entry.id   AF-A0AAD6V8G4-F1
#
_cell.length_a   1.000
_cell.length_b   1.000
_cell.length_c   1.000
_cell.angle_alpha   90.00
_cell.angle_beta   90.00
_cell.angle_gamma   90.00
#
_symmetry.space_group_name_H-M   'P 1'
#
loop_
_entity.id
_entity.type
_entity.pdbx_description
1 polymer ?
#
loop_
_entity_poly.entity_id
_entity_poly.type
_entity_poly.pdbx_seq_one_letter_code
_entity_poly.pdbx_strand_id
1 'polypeptide(L)'
;MTRNLHACFPDCREEIICAFDDVLRLTGSEWKTFEAFPAMMEIVSRVSNRLFVGLPLCRNRDYLENNMKFTMNVIQSATRINLFPPFLRPVVGRLITRKNETFDIAMKHLGTIIEERLAKENELGPDWPGKPNDLISWLLFAAQGSDRNVPGLIRRILLVNMVAIETSSMAFVHALFNATIYPEDFLAMREEAERVVAQEGWTKTALNNMHKIDSFLRESQRLIGIVAMLRRVVAKEGFRLSNGTVLPYGSYLSVAARASQHDPANYTNADKFDGFRFAREREAQRTNEDLNKDVFKRRMTSTAPDHLAFGMGKHACPGRFFAATELKAMLAHLVINFDIKAEVEGVRPPNSEFAARTSPNSKGKVLFRKRQSKEVSGQCAEDRC
;
A
#
# COMPACT_ATOMS: atom_id res chain seq x y z
N MET A 1 -3.23 -12.79 7.02
CA MET A 1 -2.36 -11.65 6.69
C MET A 1 -1.59 -11.09 7.88
N THR A 2 -2.14 -10.24 8.76
CA THR A 2 -1.34 -9.53 9.81
C THR A 2 -0.48 -10.45 10.69
N ARG A 3 -1.01 -11.59 11.11
CA ARG A 3 -0.29 -12.59 11.92
C ARG A 3 0.91 -13.20 11.20
N ASN A 4 0.84 -13.31 9.88
CA ASN A 4 1.86 -13.97 9.04
C ASN A 4 2.90 -13.01 8.49
N LEU A 5 2.71 -11.68 8.63
CA LEU A 5 3.63 -10.68 8.08
C LEU A 5 5.08 -10.82 8.58
N HIS A 6 5.29 -11.34 9.80
CA HIS A 6 6.64 -11.59 10.28
C HIS A 6 7.32 -12.71 9.50
N ALA A 7 6.61 -13.82 9.29
CA ALA A 7 7.13 -14.99 8.59
C ALA A 7 7.36 -14.73 7.10
N CYS A 8 6.49 -13.95 6.45
CA CYS A 8 6.60 -13.66 5.01
C CYS A 8 7.53 -12.47 4.68
N PHE A 9 8.04 -11.75 5.68
CA PHE A 9 8.85 -10.55 5.44
C PHE A 9 10.13 -10.82 4.63
N PRO A 10 10.89 -11.90 4.88
CA PRO A 10 12.09 -12.21 4.08
C PRO A 10 11.79 -12.33 2.59
N ASP A 11 10.69 -13.02 2.22
CA ASP A 11 10.27 -13.18 0.83
C ASP A 11 9.93 -11.84 0.18
N CYS A 12 9.21 -10.97 0.91
CA CYS A 12 8.92 -9.61 0.45
C CYS A 12 10.21 -8.79 0.29
N ARG A 13 11.17 -8.93 1.21
CA ARG A 13 12.45 -8.21 1.15
C ARG A 13 13.25 -8.61 -0.08
N GLU A 14 13.35 -9.90 -0.36
CA GLU A 14 13.98 -10.42 -1.57
C GLU A 14 13.32 -9.81 -2.82
N GLU A 15 11.99 -9.84 -2.89
CA GLU A 15 11.29 -9.29 -4.05
C GLU A 15 11.45 -7.78 -4.18
N ILE A 16 11.54 -7.03 -3.08
CA ILE A 16 11.85 -5.58 -3.13
C ILE A 16 13.19 -5.36 -3.83
N ILE A 17 14.24 -6.12 -3.50
CA ILE A 17 15.56 -5.97 -4.14
C ILE A 17 15.43 -6.25 -5.64
N CYS A 18 14.90 -7.43 -6.00
CA CYS A 18 14.77 -7.83 -7.40
C CYS A 18 13.91 -6.86 -8.20
N ALA A 19 12.78 -6.40 -7.65
CA ALA A 19 11.88 -5.49 -8.34
C ALA A 19 12.52 -4.12 -8.59
N PHE A 20 13.22 -3.54 -7.60
CA PHE A 20 13.93 -2.28 -7.81
C PHE A 20 15.05 -2.40 -8.84
N ASP A 21 15.86 -3.47 -8.78
CA ASP A 21 16.94 -3.69 -9.74
C ASP A 21 16.41 -3.92 -11.16
N ASP A 22 15.36 -4.73 -11.32
CA ASP A 22 14.77 -5.07 -12.63
C ASP A 22 14.05 -3.91 -13.30
N VAL A 23 13.39 -3.04 -12.52
CA VAL A 23 12.60 -1.90 -13.02
C VAL A 23 13.52 -0.71 -13.29
N LEU A 24 14.42 -0.38 -12.37
CA LEU A 24 15.29 0.79 -12.52
C LEU A 24 16.51 0.50 -13.41
N ARG A 25 17.03 -0.74 -13.46
CA ARG A 25 18.15 -1.14 -14.33
C ARG A 25 19.32 -0.14 -14.32
N LEU A 26 19.72 0.25 -13.11
CA LEU A 26 20.80 1.21 -12.88
C LEU A 26 22.12 0.46 -12.70
N THR A 27 23.02 0.61 -13.66
CA THR A 27 24.30 -0.11 -13.72
C THR A 27 25.51 0.77 -13.37
N GLY A 28 25.30 2.00 -12.92
CA GLY A 28 26.40 2.94 -12.62
C GLY A 28 25.95 4.21 -11.90
N SER A 29 26.80 5.24 -11.94
CA SER A 29 26.58 6.54 -11.30
C SER A 29 25.88 7.57 -12.20
N GLU A 30 25.24 7.12 -13.28
CA GLU A 30 24.45 7.98 -14.14
C GLU A 30 23.05 8.20 -13.57
N TRP A 31 22.55 9.42 -13.74
CA TRP A 31 21.15 9.74 -13.45
C TRP A 31 20.27 9.26 -14.60
N LYS A 32 19.22 8.51 -14.28
CA LYS A 32 18.17 8.12 -15.24
C LYS A 32 16.81 8.61 -14.77
N THR A 33 16.02 9.13 -15.69
CA THR A 33 14.68 9.65 -15.44
C THR A 33 13.64 8.56 -15.61
N PHE A 34 12.72 8.45 -14.66
CA PHE A 34 11.58 7.53 -14.73
C PHE A 34 10.28 8.27 -14.46
N GLU A 35 9.21 7.90 -15.16
CA GLU A 35 7.86 8.21 -14.71
C GLU A 35 7.60 7.44 -13.41
N ALA A 36 7.43 8.16 -12.32
CA ALA A 36 7.43 7.58 -10.98
C ALA A 36 6.25 6.63 -10.78
N PHE A 37 5.07 6.99 -11.27
CA PHE A 37 3.87 6.19 -11.06
C PHE A 37 3.93 4.78 -11.69
N PRO A 38 4.17 4.62 -13.02
CA PRO A 38 4.27 3.29 -13.61
C PRO A 38 5.42 2.46 -13.04
N ALA A 39 6.59 3.07 -12.79
CA ALA A 39 7.73 2.36 -12.22
C ALA A 39 7.43 1.83 -10.81
N MET A 40 6.87 2.67 -9.93
CA MET A 40 6.55 2.25 -8.57
C MET A 40 5.37 1.27 -8.54
N MET A 41 4.40 1.42 -9.45
CA MET A 41 3.30 0.47 -9.59
C MET A 41 3.77 -0.93 -9.98
N GLU A 42 4.74 -1.05 -10.89
CA GLU A 42 5.34 -2.34 -11.23
C GLU A 42 6.04 -2.98 -10.02
N ILE A 43 6.84 -2.20 -9.29
CA ILE A 43 7.53 -2.67 -8.08
C ILE A 43 6.54 -3.11 -7.00
N VAL A 44 5.56 -2.27 -6.64
CA VAL A 44 4.53 -2.60 -5.66
C VAL A 44 3.74 -3.83 -6.09
N SER A 45 3.38 -3.94 -7.37
CA SER A 45 2.63 -5.09 -7.90
C SER A 45 3.40 -6.40 -7.69
N ARG A 46 4.71 -6.41 -7.94
CA ARG A 46 5.56 -7.59 -7.69
C ARG A 46 5.67 -7.92 -6.21
N VAL A 47 5.96 -6.94 -5.37
CA VAL A 47 6.15 -7.13 -3.92
C VAL A 47 4.86 -7.60 -3.25
N SER A 48 3.72 -7.00 -3.59
CA SER A 48 2.40 -7.43 -3.13
C SER A 48 2.08 -8.85 -3.58
N ASN A 49 2.34 -9.19 -4.85
CA ASN A 49 2.05 -10.52 -5.36
C ASN A 49 3.01 -11.59 -4.84
N ARG A 50 4.22 -11.24 -4.38
CA ARG A 50 5.10 -12.17 -3.66
C ARG A 50 4.40 -12.75 -2.45
N LEU A 51 3.64 -11.92 -1.72
CA LEU A 51 2.83 -12.34 -0.59
C LEU A 51 1.51 -13.00 -1.01
N PHE A 52 0.92 -12.56 -2.12
CA PHE A 52 -0.43 -13.02 -2.48
C PHE A 52 -0.44 -14.36 -3.19
N VAL A 53 0.46 -14.55 -4.15
CA VAL A 53 0.46 -15.70 -5.05
C VAL A 53 1.80 -16.42 -5.13
N GLY A 54 2.85 -15.84 -4.52
CA GLY A 54 4.18 -16.45 -4.46
C GLY A 54 4.91 -16.50 -5.79
N LEU A 55 6.05 -17.19 -5.77
CA LEU A 55 6.87 -17.47 -6.96
C LEU A 55 6.29 -18.68 -7.73
N PRO A 56 6.44 -18.72 -9.07
CA PRO A 56 6.99 -17.67 -9.94
C PRO A 56 5.96 -16.61 -10.35
N LEU A 57 4.69 -16.78 -9.96
CA LEU A 57 3.57 -16.01 -10.51
C LEU A 57 3.65 -14.50 -10.20
N CYS A 58 4.26 -14.11 -9.06
CA CYS A 58 4.45 -12.71 -8.73
C CYS A 58 5.41 -11.95 -9.67
N ARG A 59 6.15 -12.65 -10.52
CA ARG A 59 7.02 -12.08 -11.57
C ARG A 59 6.46 -12.29 -12.98
N ASN A 60 5.31 -12.95 -13.12
CA ASN A 60 4.72 -13.25 -14.42
C ASN A 60 4.07 -11.99 -15.02
N ARG A 61 4.62 -11.51 -16.15
CA ARG A 61 4.15 -10.28 -16.81
C ARG A 61 2.69 -10.31 -17.22
N ASP A 62 2.23 -11.43 -17.81
CA ASP A 62 0.82 -11.60 -18.24
C ASP A 62 -0.14 -11.44 -17.04
N TYR A 63 0.23 -12.02 -15.88
CA TYR A 63 -0.55 -11.90 -14.65
C TYR A 63 -0.52 -10.47 -14.06
N LEU A 64 0.66 -9.84 -13.98
CA LEU A 64 0.78 -8.48 -13.42
C LEU A 64 0.08 -7.43 -14.29
N GLU A 65 0.20 -7.52 -15.62
CA GLU A 65 -0.54 -6.68 -16.56
C GLU A 65 -2.05 -6.90 -16.45
N ASN A 66 -2.49 -8.14 -16.25
CA ASN A 66 -3.88 -8.45 -16.04
C ASN A 66 -4.45 -7.79 -14.77
N ASN A 67 -3.69 -7.73 -13.67
CA ASN A 67 -4.11 -7.03 -12.45
C ASN A 67 -4.33 -5.52 -12.70
N MET A 68 -3.47 -4.89 -13.50
CA MET A 68 -3.61 -3.49 -13.89
C MET A 68 -4.85 -3.28 -14.79
N LYS A 69 -5.02 -4.12 -15.82
CA LYS A 69 -6.19 -4.09 -16.72
C LYS A 69 -7.50 -4.33 -15.97
N PHE A 70 -7.52 -5.25 -15.01
CA PHE A 70 -8.69 -5.54 -14.18
C PHE A 70 -9.17 -4.29 -13.45
N THR A 71 -8.25 -3.55 -12.83
CA THR A 71 -8.56 -2.30 -12.10
C THR A 71 -9.23 -1.28 -13.01
N MET A 72 -8.66 -1.05 -14.20
CA MET A 72 -9.22 -0.13 -15.19
C MET A 72 -10.61 -0.58 -15.67
N ASN A 73 -10.78 -1.87 -15.94
CA ASN A 73 -12.06 -2.44 -16.35
C ASN A 73 -13.15 -2.27 -15.30
N VAL A 74 -12.83 -2.45 -14.00
CA VAL A 74 -13.76 -2.23 -12.90
C VAL A 74 -14.19 -0.77 -12.83
N ILE A 75 -13.24 0.17 -12.90
CA ILE A 75 -13.54 1.61 -12.85
C ILE A 75 -14.41 2.02 -14.04
N GLN A 76 -14.03 1.65 -15.26
CA GLN A 76 -14.80 1.97 -16.47
C GLN A 76 -16.19 1.33 -16.47
N SER A 77 -16.31 0.10 -15.98
CA SER A 77 -17.61 -0.58 -15.86
C SER A 77 -18.50 0.11 -14.83
N ALA A 78 -17.95 0.46 -13.66
CA ALA A 78 -18.67 1.18 -12.62
C ALA A 78 -19.15 2.55 -13.13
N THR A 79 -18.30 3.32 -13.83
CA THR A 79 -18.69 4.59 -14.43
C THR A 79 -19.83 4.41 -15.42
N ARG A 80 -19.70 3.48 -16.38
CA ARG A 80 -20.75 3.21 -17.38
C ARG A 80 -22.06 2.77 -16.75
N ILE A 81 -22.03 1.87 -15.78
CA ILE A 81 -23.25 1.41 -15.07
C ILE A 81 -23.93 2.57 -14.34
N ASN A 82 -23.15 3.45 -13.72
CA ASN A 82 -23.70 4.57 -12.96
C ASN A 82 -24.28 5.70 -13.82
N LEU A 83 -24.05 5.71 -15.14
CA LEU A 83 -24.73 6.60 -16.08
C LEU A 83 -26.21 6.25 -16.27
N PHE A 84 -26.64 5.05 -15.88
CA PHE A 84 -28.02 4.60 -16.03
C PHE A 84 -28.83 4.73 -14.72
N PRO A 85 -30.15 4.98 -14.82
CA PRO A 85 -31.06 4.93 -13.68
C PRO A 85 -30.96 3.63 -12.88
N PRO A 86 -31.17 3.65 -11.54
CA PRO A 86 -30.97 2.48 -10.67
C PRO A 86 -31.65 1.18 -11.14
N PHE A 87 -32.84 1.29 -11.75
CA PHE A 87 -33.61 0.13 -12.22
C PHE A 87 -33.01 -0.53 -13.48
N LEU A 88 -32.22 0.18 -14.29
CA LEU A 88 -31.54 -0.37 -15.48
C LEU A 88 -30.17 -0.95 -15.17
N ARG A 89 -29.56 -0.57 -14.04
CA ARG A 89 -28.20 -1.01 -13.65
C ARG A 89 -28.01 -2.53 -13.65
N PRO A 90 -28.97 -3.37 -13.22
CA PRO A 90 -28.79 -4.83 -13.27
C PRO A 90 -28.69 -5.36 -14.71
N VAL A 91 -29.46 -4.82 -15.64
CA VAL A 91 -29.46 -5.23 -17.05
C VAL A 91 -28.17 -4.77 -17.72
N VAL A 92 -27.85 -3.47 -17.60
CA VAL A 92 -26.63 -2.89 -18.16
C VAL A 92 -25.38 -3.54 -17.58
N GLY A 93 -25.38 -3.78 -16.26
CA GLY A 93 -24.30 -4.47 -15.57
C GLY A 93 -24.05 -5.84 -16.19
N ARG A 94 -25.08 -6.66 -16.37
CA ARG A 94 -24.96 -7.98 -17.01
C ARG A 94 -24.44 -7.91 -18.45
N LEU A 95 -24.87 -6.91 -19.23
CA LEU A 95 -24.41 -6.74 -20.61
C LEU A 95 -22.93 -6.35 -20.67
N ILE A 96 -22.52 -5.40 -19.83
CA ILE A 96 -21.14 -4.90 -19.78
C ILE A 96 -20.17 -5.95 -19.26
N THR A 97 -20.57 -6.75 -18.26
CA THR A 97 -19.69 -7.73 -17.61
C THR A 97 -19.83 -9.14 -18.16
N ARG A 98 -20.58 -9.33 -19.26
CA ARG A 98 -20.89 -10.66 -19.85
C ARG A 98 -19.65 -11.45 -20.23
N LYS A 99 -18.64 -10.79 -20.80
CA LYS A 99 -17.33 -11.38 -21.09
C LYS A 99 -16.30 -10.65 -20.24
N ASN A 100 -15.60 -11.38 -19.39
CA ASN A 100 -14.60 -10.82 -18.49
C ASN A 100 -13.24 -11.41 -18.81
N GLU A 101 -12.60 -10.88 -19.85
CA GLU A 101 -11.26 -11.30 -20.29
C GLU A 101 -10.25 -11.29 -19.15
N THR A 102 -10.31 -10.29 -18.28
CA THR A 102 -9.40 -10.20 -17.13
C THR A 102 -9.61 -11.31 -16.11
N PHE A 103 -10.83 -11.83 -15.98
CA PHE A 103 -11.12 -13.01 -15.18
C PHE A 103 -10.63 -14.29 -15.87
N ASP A 104 -10.78 -14.39 -17.19
CA ASP A 104 -10.32 -15.54 -17.97
C ASP A 104 -8.79 -15.69 -17.89
N ILE A 105 -8.04 -14.58 -18.00
CA ILE A 105 -6.57 -14.57 -17.81
C ILE A 105 -6.22 -14.95 -16.36
N ALA A 106 -6.95 -14.45 -15.37
CA ALA A 106 -6.72 -14.84 -13.98
C ALA A 106 -7.00 -16.33 -13.75
N MET A 107 -8.03 -16.89 -14.39
CA MET A 107 -8.34 -18.32 -14.37
C MET A 107 -7.21 -19.15 -14.97
N LYS A 108 -6.65 -18.73 -16.10
CA LYS A 108 -5.47 -19.38 -16.71
C LYS A 108 -4.29 -19.49 -15.74
N HIS A 109 -4.04 -18.47 -14.92
CA HIS A 109 -2.88 -18.45 -14.01
C HIS A 109 -3.15 -19.06 -12.64
N LEU A 110 -4.35 -18.86 -12.08
CA LEU A 110 -4.67 -19.24 -10.70
C LEU A 110 -5.53 -20.50 -10.60
N GLY A 111 -6.22 -20.90 -11.67
CA GLY A 111 -7.19 -22.00 -11.67
C GLY A 111 -6.56 -23.29 -11.14
N THR A 112 -5.54 -23.77 -11.84
CA THR A 112 -4.81 -25.00 -11.49
C THR A 112 -4.18 -24.91 -10.10
N ILE A 113 -3.57 -23.77 -9.74
CA ILE A 113 -2.96 -23.58 -8.40
C ILE A 113 -4.00 -23.74 -7.30
N ILE A 114 -5.20 -23.21 -7.48
CA ILE A 114 -6.28 -23.28 -6.49
C ILE A 114 -6.89 -24.68 -6.47
N GLU A 115 -7.10 -25.31 -7.63
CA GLU A 115 -7.60 -26.68 -7.75
C GLU A 115 -6.69 -27.68 -7.04
N GLU A 116 -5.38 -27.62 -7.29
CA GLU A 116 -4.39 -28.48 -6.64
C GLU A 116 -4.38 -28.30 -5.12
N ARG A 117 -4.49 -27.06 -4.63
CA ARG A 117 -4.51 -26.79 -3.18
C ARG A 117 -5.79 -27.28 -2.52
N LEU A 118 -6.95 -27.15 -3.18
CA LEU A 118 -8.20 -27.72 -2.69
C LEU A 118 -8.14 -29.25 -2.66
N ALA A 119 -7.54 -29.88 -3.69
CA ALA A 119 -7.36 -31.33 -3.73
C ALA A 119 -6.45 -31.82 -2.59
N LYS A 120 -5.29 -31.18 -2.38
CA LYS A 120 -4.38 -31.49 -1.27
C LYS A 120 -5.03 -31.30 0.10
N GLU A 121 -5.81 -30.24 0.28
CA GLU A 121 -6.56 -30.00 1.52
C GLU A 121 -7.58 -31.10 1.81
N ASN A 122 -8.25 -31.61 0.78
CA ASN A 122 -9.23 -32.68 0.93
C ASN A 122 -8.57 -34.04 1.24
N GLU A 123 -7.39 -34.31 0.69
CA GLU A 123 -6.65 -35.56 0.89
C GLU A 123 -5.90 -35.59 2.23
N LEU A 124 -5.19 -34.50 2.56
CA LEU A 124 -4.23 -34.44 3.66
C LEU A 124 -4.70 -33.58 4.85
N GLY A 125 -5.87 -32.96 4.74
CA GLY A 125 -6.42 -32.04 5.73
C GLY A 125 -5.94 -30.58 5.55
N PRO A 126 -6.48 -29.63 6.34
CA PRO A 126 -6.26 -28.17 6.17
C PRO A 126 -4.83 -27.70 6.39
N ASP A 127 -4.04 -28.44 7.17
CA ASP A 127 -2.67 -28.07 7.57
C ASP A 127 -1.62 -29.00 6.93
N TRP A 128 -1.84 -29.37 5.65
CA TRP A 128 -0.97 -30.29 4.94
C TRP A 128 0.50 -29.83 4.90
N PRO A 129 1.48 -30.76 4.99
CA PRO A 129 2.89 -30.42 4.94
C PRO A 129 3.27 -29.64 3.67
N GLY A 130 4.04 -28.56 3.84
CA GLY A 130 4.50 -27.73 2.73
C GLY A 130 3.44 -26.79 2.15
N LYS A 131 2.29 -26.59 2.81
CA LYS A 131 1.30 -25.57 2.43
C LYS A 131 1.95 -24.18 2.35
N PRO A 132 1.86 -23.49 1.20
CA PRO A 132 2.40 -22.14 1.07
C PRO A 132 1.73 -21.16 2.05
N ASN A 133 2.51 -20.27 2.67
CA ASN A 133 1.99 -19.23 3.56
C ASN A 133 1.72 -17.92 2.78
N ASP A 134 0.68 -17.94 1.95
CA ASP A 134 0.30 -16.82 1.07
C ASP A 134 -1.20 -16.51 1.14
N LEU A 135 -1.64 -15.47 0.43
CA LEU A 135 -3.04 -15.06 0.40
C LEU A 135 -3.97 -16.17 -0.10
N ILE A 136 -3.56 -16.96 -1.10
CA ILE A 136 -4.36 -18.09 -1.61
C ILE A 136 -4.70 -19.02 -0.45
N SER A 137 -3.69 -19.50 0.28
CA SER A 137 -3.88 -20.39 1.44
C SER A 137 -4.74 -19.77 2.54
N TRP A 138 -4.59 -18.47 2.80
CA TRP A 138 -5.43 -17.77 3.79
C TRP A 138 -6.89 -17.64 3.34
N LEU A 139 -7.12 -17.47 2.04
CA LEU A 139 -8.47 -17.42 1.47
C LEU A 139 -9.13 -18.79 1.45
N LEU A 140 -8.37 -19.88 1.22
CA LEU A 140 -8.89 -21.25 1.35
C LEU A 140 -9.42 -21.51 2.77
N PHE A 141 -8.66 -21.09 3.79
CA PHE A 141 -9.07 -21.21 5.18
C PHE A 141 -10.28 -20.33 5.54
N ALA A 142 -10.35 -19.12 5.00
CA ALA A 142 -11.39 -18.15 5.35
C ALA A 142 -12.69 -18.28 4.53
N ALA A 143 -12.65 -18.91 3.35
CA ALA A 143 -13.81 -19.05 2.48
C ALA A 143 -14.79 -20.09 3.02
N GLN A 144 -16.09 -19.79 2.93
CA GLN A 144 -17.17 -20.65 3.40
C GLN A 144 -18.28 -20.73 2.33
N GLY A 145 -19.06 -21.82 2.34
CA GLY A 145 -20.23 -21.99 1.49
C GLY A 145 -19.94 -21.83 -0.01
N SER A 146 -20.83 -21.12 -0.71
CA SER A 146 -20.78 -20.90 -2.17
C SER A 146 -19.58 -20.10 -2.67
N ASP A 147 -18.79 -19.51 -1.78
CA ASP A 147 -17.61 -18.73 -2.16
C ASP A 147 -16.31 -19.54 -2.12
N ARG A 148 -16.35 -20.76 -1.56
CA ARG A 148 -15.19 -21.67 -1.48
C ARG A 148 -15.12 -22.54 -2.73
N ASN A 149 -14.91 -21.91 -3.88
CA ASN A 149 -14.60 -22.56 -5.14
C ASN A 149 -13.59 -21.73 -5.93
N VAL A 150 -13.04 -22.34 -6.99
CA VAL A 150 -12.00 -21.73 -7.82
C VAL A 150 -12.41 -20.35 -8.34
N PRO A 151 -13.58 -20.15 -9.00
CA PRO A 151 -14.02 -18.82 -9.41
C PRO A 151 -14.17 -17.81 -8.26
N GLY A 152 -14.70 -18.24 -7.11
CA GLY A 152 -14.89 -17.40 -5.94
C GLY A 152 -13.57 -16.89 -5.36
N LEU A 153 -12.59 -17.78 -5.23
CA LEU A 153 -11.25 -17.46 -4.75
C LEU A 153 -10.49 -16.53 -5.71
N ILE A 154 -10.58 -16.77 -7.02
CA ILE A 154 -9.98 -15.90 -8.04
C ILE A 154 -10.54 -14.47 -7.95
N ARG A 155 -11.86 -14.31 -7.84
CA ARG A 155 -12.48 -12.97 -7.70
C ARG A 155 -11.98 -12.25 -6.46
N ARG A 156 -11.79 -12.96 -5.35
CA ARG A 156 -11.25 -12.40 -4.11
C ARG A 156 -9.78 -11.97 -4.27
N ILE A 157 -8.96 -12.78 -4.93
CA ILE A 157 -7.55 -12.43 -5.23
C ILE A 157 -7.46 -11.20 -6.12
N LEU A 158 -8.25 -11.13 -7.20
CA LEU A 158 -8.34 -9.95 -8.07
C LEU A 158 -8.77 -8.70 -7.32
N LEU A 159 -9.78 -8.82 -6.44
CA LEU A 159 -10.24 -7.71 -5.61
C LEU A 159 -9.16 -7.23 -4.64
N VAL A 160 -8.45 -8.15 -3.96
CA VAL A 160 -7.36 -7.81 -3.05
C VAL A 160 -6.21 -7.13 -3.79
N ASN A 161 -5.81 -7.65 -4.95
CA ASN A 161 -4.80 -7.03 -5.82
C ASN A 161 -5.20 -5.60 -6.21
N MET A 162 -6.43 -5.40 -6.67
CA MET A 162 -6.94 -4.08 -7.07
C MET A 162 -6.84 -3.06 -5.93
N VAL A 163 -7.26 -3.41 -4.71
CA VAL A 163 -7.27 -2.46 -3.59
C VAL A 163 -5.88 -2.25 -2.97
N ALA A 164 -5.00 -3.26 -3.04
CA ALA A 164 -3.66 -3.20 -2.43
C ALA A 164 -2.64 -2.47 -3.31
N ILE A 165 -2.60 -2.78 -4.62
CA ILE A 165 -1.55 -2.28 -5.51
C ILE A 165 -1.71 -0.79 -5.77
N GLU A 166 -2.90 -0.35 -6.20
CA GLU A 166 -3.15 1.05 -6.57
C GLU A 166 -2.86 2.00 -5.39
N THR A 167 -3.44 1.71 -4.22
CA THR A 167 -3.34 2.60 -3.05
C THR A 167 -1.93 2.67 -2.49
N SER A 168 -1.20 1.55 -2.46
CA SER A 168 0.19 1.51 -2.01
C SER A 168 1.13 2.21 -3.00
N SER A 169 0.90 2.04 -4.31
CA SER A 169 1.65 2.74 -5.36
C SER A 169 1.47 4.26 -5.25
N MET A 170 0.24 4.73 -5.08
CA MET A 170 -0.05 6.15 -4.86
C MET A 170 0.65 6.68 -3.61
N ALA A 171 0.55 5.96 -2.48
CA ALA A 171 1.18 6.35 -1.22
C ALA A 171 2.70 6.44 -1.36
N PHE A 172 3.33 5.48 -2.04
CA PHE A 172 4.77 5.47 -2.27
C PHE A 172 5.21 6.62 -3.19
N VAL A 173 4.49 6.87 -4.28
CA VAL A 173 4.81 7.96 -5.22
C VAL A 173 4.66 9.33 -4.56
N HIS A 174 3.64 9.52 -3.72
CA HIS A 174 3.54 10.74 -2.91
C HIS A 174 4.75 10.93 -2.00
N ALA A 175 5.16 9.88 -1.29
CA ALA A 175 6.34 9.92 -0.44
C ALA A 175 7.61 10.18 -1.26
N LEU A 176 7.77 9.54 -2.42
CA LEU A 176 8.89 9.75 -3.33
C LEU A 176 8.98 11.21 -3.80
N PHE A 177 7.85 11.79 -4.24
CA PHE A 177 7.81 13.21 -4.63
C PHE A 177 8.10 14.15 -3.46
N ASN A 178 7.68 13.82 -2.24
CA ASN A 178 8.06 14.63 -1.08
C ASN A 178 9.56 14.47 -0.79
N ALA A 179 10.11 13.27 -0.91
CA ALA A 179 11.52 13.00 -0.64
C ALA A 179 12.46 13.74 -1.62
N THR A 180 12.02 14.00 -2.86
CA THR A 180 12.77 14.84 -3.79
C THR A 180 12.78 16.34 -3.43
N ILE A 181 11.85 16.78 -2.58
CA ILE A 181 11.69 18.18 -2.15
C ILE A 181 12.31 18.44 -0.78
N TYR A 182 12.39 17.40 0.04
CA TYR A 182 13.00 17.43 1.37
C TYR A 182 14.24 16.54 1.41
N PRO A 183 15.35 16.94 0.75
CA PRO A 183 16.56 16.13 0.68
C PRO A 183 17.18 15.87 2.07
N GLU A 184 17.05 16.80 3.00
CA GLU A 184 17.51 16.61 4.39
C GLU A 184 16.72 15.51 5.11
N ASP A 185 15.41 15.42 4.89
CA ASP A 185 14.61 14.32 5.42
C ASP A 185 15.02 12.99 4.78
N PHE A 186 15.31 12.98 3.47
CA PHE A 186 15.79 11.80 2.76
C PHE A 186 17.12 11.29 3.32
N LEU A 187 18.08 12.18 3.57
CA LEU A 187 19.38 11.85 4.17
C LEU A 187 19.22 11.38 5.62
N ALA A 188 18.38 12.05 6.42
CA ALA A 188 18.12 11.66 7.79
C ALA A 188 17.41 10.29 7.91
N MET A 189 16.54 9.94 6.95
CA MET A 189 15.95 8.60 6.83
C MET A 189 16.98 7.55 6.40
N ARG A 190 17.91 7.90 5.51
CA ARG A 190 19.02 7.04 5.11
C ARG A 190 19.88 6.66 6.31
N GLU A 191 20.33 7.64 7.09
CA GLU A 191 21.14 7.41 8.29
C GLU A 191 20.43 6.53 9.33
N GLU A 192 19.12 6.75 9.53
CA GLU A 192 18.31 5.89 10.40
C GLU A 192 18.27 4.46 9.86
N ALA A 193 17.96 4.27 8.57
CA ALA A 193 17.81 2.96 7.97
C ALA A 193 19.13 2.18 7.98
N GLU A 194 20.25 2.82 7.63
CA GLU A 194 21.59 2.21 7.70
C GLU A 194 21.93 1.75 9.12
N ARG A 195 21.75 2.64 10.11
CA ARG A 195 22.04 2.31 11.52
C ARG A 195 21.19 1.15 12.03
N VAL A 196 19.88 1.19 11.79
CA VAL A 196 18.94 0.16 12.27
C VAL A 196 19.21 -1.17 11.59
N VAL A 197 19.45 -1.19 10.27
CA VAL A 197 19.78 -2.43 9.54
C VAL A 197 21.14 -2.99 9.97
N ALA A 198 22.13 -2.15 10.25
CA ALA A 198 23.43 -2.62 10.76
C ALA A 198 23.33 -3.29 12.14
N GLN A 199 22.38 -2.86 12.97
CA GLN A 199 22.18 -3.41 14.33
C GLN A 199 21.29 -4.65 14.36
N GLU A 200 20.21 -4.66 13.57
CA GLU A 200 19.13 -5.66 13.69
C GLU A 200 18.94 -6.51 12.42
N GLY A 201 19.67 -6.22 11.35
CA GLY A 201 19.45 -6.79 10.03
C GLY A 201 18.12 -6.34 9.40
N TRP A 202 17.77 -6.95 8.26
CA TRP A 202 16.47 -6.76 7.64
C TRP A 202 15.40 -7.63 8.32
N THR A 203 14.87 -7.15 9.45
CA THR A 203 13.81 -7.83 10.19
C THR A 203 12.56 -6.95 10.33
N LYS A 204 11.43 -7.57 10.70
CA LYS A 204 10.22 -6.81 11.03
C LYS A 204 10.42 -5.90 12.25
N THR A 205 11.27 -6.31 13.19
CA THR A 205 11.64 -5.49 14.36
C THR A 205 12.42 -4.25 13.92
N ALA A 206 13.40 -4.42 13.02
CA ALA A 206 14.15 -3.31 12.44
C ALA A 206 13.20 -2.27 11.79
N LEU A 207 12.21 -2.72 11.01
CA LEU A 207 11.22 -1.81 10.44
C LEU A 207 10.41 -1.05 11.51
N ASN A 208 10.11 -1.65 12.66
CA ASN A 208 9.41 -0.93 13.74
C ASN A 208 10.28 0.19 14.34
N ASN A 209 11.60 0.04 14.29
CA ASN A 209 12.57 0.99 14.82
C ASN A 209 12.98 2.09 13.82
N MET A 210 12.55 1.98 12.55
CA MET A 210 12.64 3.07 11.57
C MET A 210 11.54 4.11 11.79
N HIS A 211 11.75 4.99 12.76
CA HIS A 211 10.80 5.99 13.22
C HIS A 211 10.65 7.16 12.24
N LYS A 212 11.74 7.67 11.68
CA LYS A 212 11.72 8.76 10.68
C LYS A 212 11.01 8.33 9.41
N ILE A 213 11.32 7.14 8.88
CA ILE A 213 10.63 6.56 7.72
C ILE A 213 9.11 6.42 7.98
N ASP A 214 8.74 5.91 9.16
CA ASP A 214 7.33 5.77 9.55
C ASP A 214 6.61 7.12 9.60
N SER A 215 7.26 8.13 10.18
CA SER A 215 6.73 9.49 10.30
C SER A 215 6.55 10.13 8.93
N PHE A 216 7.54 9.96 8.05
CA PHE A 216 7.55 10.56 6.72
C PHE A 216 6.42 10.01 5.84
N LEU A 217 6.22 8.69 5.85
CA LEU A 217 5.10 8.05 5.16
C LEU A 217 3.75 8.50 5.73
N ARG A 218 3.63 8.59 7.06
CA ARG A 218 2.41 9.05 7.72
C ARG A 218 2.08 10.50 7.38
N GLU A 219 3.06 11.40 7.38
CA GLU A 219 2.85 12.80 7.02
C GLU A 219 2.47 12.95 5.54
N SER A 220 3.12 12.18 4.67
CA SER A 220 2.76 12.13 3.25
C SER A 220 1.31 11.71 3.03
N GLN A 221 0.83 10.71 3.80
CA GLN A 221 -0.58 10.30 3.77
C GLN A 221 -1.54 11.34 4.38
N ARG A 222 -1.11 12.10 5.40
CA ARG A 222 -1.94 13.15 6.01
C ARG A 222 -2.26 14.26 5.02
N LEU A 223 -1.25 14.76 4.29
CA LEU A 223 -1.42 15.91 3.40
C LEU A 223 -2.05 15.59 2.05
N ILE A 224 -1.92 14.34 1.59
CA ILE A 224 -2.28 13.99 0.21
C ILE A 224 -3.26 12.81 0.13
N GLY A 225 -3.70 12.31 1.29
CA GLY A 225 -4.60 11.18 1.39
C GLY A 225 -6.06 11.46 1.04
N ILE A 226 -6.95 10.85 1.81
CA ILE A 226 -8.40 10.81 1.56
C ILE A 226 -9.02 12.20 1.72
N VAL A 227 -9.69 12.70 0.69
CA VAL A 227 -10.40 13.99 0.76
C VAL A 227 -11.66 13.88 1.61
N ALA A 228 -12.46 12.85 1.33
CA ALA A 228 -13.72 12.62 2.02
C ALA A 228 -14.05 11.14 2.14
N MET A 229 -14.65 10.72 3.26
CA MET A 229 -15.16 9.36 3.43
C MET A 229 -16.68 9.34 3.37
N LEU A 230 -17.23 8.76 2.30
CA LEU A 230 -18.66 8.62 2.11
C LEU A 230 -19.21 7.40 2.85
N ARG A 231 -20.39 7.56 3.47
CA ARG A 231 -21.18 6.50 4.10
C ARG A 231 -22.65 6.67 3.73
N ARG A 232 -23.32 5.57 3.41
CA ARG A 232 -24.77 5.56 3.14
C ARG A 232 -25.52 5.09 4.38
N VAL A 233 -26.60 5.77 4.73
CA VAL A 233 -27.53 5.29 5.75
C VAL A 233 -28.35 4.15 5.17
N VAL A 234 -28.17 2.95 5.72
CA VAL A 234 -28.85 1.72 5.26
C VAL A 234 -29.95 1.25 6.20
N ALA A 235 -30.03 1.80 7.41
CA ALA A 235 -31.13 1.59 8.35
C ALA A 235 -32.41 2.21 7.79
N LYS A 236 -33.50 1.44 7.73
CA LYS A 236 -34.75 1.86 7.06
C LYS A 236 -35.45 2.97 7.83
N GLU A 237 -35.33 2.95 9.15
CA GLU A 237 -35.79 3.92 10.13
C GLU A 237 -34.92 5.18 10.18
N GLY A 238 -33.83 5.24 9.41
CA GLY A 238 -32.82 6.29 9.49
C GLY A 238 -31.84 6.07 10.64
N PHE A 239 -31.00 7.08 10.93
CA PHE A 239 -30.01 7.02 11.99
C PHE A 239 -29.99 8.33 12.79
N ARG A 240 -30.16 8.25 14.11
CA ARG A 240 -30.12 9.43 14.99
C ARG A 240 -28.72 9.63 15.56
N LEU A 241 -28.15 10.80 15.32
CA LEU A 241 -26.88 11.24 15.91
C LEU A 241 -27.06 11.62 17.38
N SER A 242 -25.96 11.63 18.14
CA SER A 242 -25.95 11.98 19.57
C SER A 242 -26.44 13.41 19.84
N ASN A 243 -26.29 14.32 18.88
CA ASN A 243 -26.82 15.69 18.96
C ASN A 243 -28.30 15.81 18.58
N GLY A 244 -28.99 14.68 18.36
CA GLY A 244 -30.40 14.63 18.02
C GLY A 244 -30.74 14.69 16.52
N THR A 245 -29.79 15.05 15.65
CA THR A 245 -30.01 15.10 14.19
C THR A 245 -30.39 13.72 13.65
N VAL A 246 -31.43 13.64 12.83
CA VAL A 246 -31.89 12.38 12.21
C VAL A 246 -31.48 12.33 10.75
N LEU A 247 -30.81 11.25 10.37
CA LEU A 247 -30.29 11.00 9.03
C LEU A 247 -31.26 10.03 8.32
N PRO A 248 -31.95 10.45 7.25
CA PRO A 248 -32.92 9.59 6.57
C PRO A 248 -32.27 8.37 5.90
N TYR A 249 -33.04 7.29 5.75
CA TYR A 249 -32.65 6.14 4.93
C TYR A 249 -32.21 6.59 3.52
N GLY A 250 -31.12 6.01 3.02
CA GLY A 250 -30.60 6.28 1.69
C GLY A 250 -29.76 7.55 1.57
N SER A 251 -29.75 8.43 2.57
CA SER A 251 -28.87 9.60 2.59
C SER A 251 -27.39 9.21 2.64
N TYR A 252 -26.54 10.10 2.10
CA TYR A 252 -25.08 9.97 2.19
C TYR A 252 -24.51 10.98 3.16
N LEU A 253 -23.60 10.51 4.01
CA LEU A 253 -22.81 11.30 4.93
C LEU A 253 -21.37 11.30 4.43
N SER A 254 -20.69 12.43 4.63
CA SER A 254 -19.29 12.56 4.30
C SER A 254 -18.52 13.00 5.55
N VAL A 255 -17.47 12.27 5.90
CA VAL A 255 -16.48 12.76 6.86
C VAL A 255 -15.46 13.58 6.10
N ALA A 256 -15.28 14.85 6.51
CA ALA A 256 -14.37 15.81 5.88
C ALA A 256 -12.90 15.52 6.25
N ALA A 257 -12.37 14.40 5.75
CA ALA A 257 -11.04 13.90 6.10
C ALA A 257 -9.92 14.91 5.80
N ARG A 258 -9.95 15.58 4.65
CA ARG A 258 -8.98 16.65 4.34
C ARG A 258 -9.07 17.81 5.33
N ALA A 259 -10.28 18.27 5.65
CA ALA A 259 -10.45 19.38 6.60
C ALA A 259 -9.85 19.03 7.97
N SER A 260 -10.18 17.85 8.53
CA SER A 260 -9.63 17.41 9.82
C SER A 260 -8.11 17.23 9.79
N GLN A 261 -7.56 16.71 8.69
CA GLN A 261 -6.12 16.50 8.53
C GLN A 261 -5.34 17.80 8.32
N HIS A 262 -5.99 18.88 7.87
CA HIS A 262 -5.41 20.21 7.66
C HIS A 262 -5.87 21.24 8.71
N ASP A 263 -6.52 20.79 9.78
CA ASP A 263 -7.01 21.67 10.83
C ASP A 263 -5.88 22.15 11.74
N PRO A 264 -5.64 23.47 11.89
CA PRO A 264 -4.65 24.00 12.83
C PRO A 264 -4.94 23.67 14.29
N ALA A 265 -6.18 23.31 14.65
CA ALA A 265 -6.52 22.80 15.98
C ALA A 265 -5.95 21.38 16.23
N ASN A 266 -5.72 20.60 15.17
CA ASN A 266 -5.14 19.26 15.26
C ASN A 266 -3.62 19.26 15.01
N TYR A 267 -3.13 20.13 14.11
CA TYR A 267 -1.74 20.14 13.65
C TYR A 267 -1.16 21.55 13.58
N THR A 268 -0.07 21.81 14.31
CA THR A 268 0.71 23.05 14.14
C THR A 268 1.28 23.13 12.73
N ASN A 269 1.10 24.26 12.04
CA ASN A 269 1.44 24.41 10.62
C ASN A 269 0.81 23.30 9.75
N ALA A 270 -0.50 23.09 9.89
CA ALA A 270 -1.22 21.95 9.31
C ALA A 270 -1.01 21.79 7.79
N ASP A 271 -0.92 22.87 7.03
CA ASP A 271 -0.73 22.80 5.57
C ASP A 271 0.73 22.56 5.13
N LYS A 272 1.69 22.64 6.05
CA LYS A 272 3.10 22.41 5.74
C LYS A 272 3.45 20.94 5.94
N PHE A 273 4.18 20.39 4.97
CA PHE A 273 4.80 19.07 5.11
C PHE A 273 5.94 19.15 6.11
N ASP A 274 5.90 18.24 7.08
CA ASP A 274 6.91 18.07 8.12
C ASP A 274 7.13 16.58 8.33
N GLY A 275 8.09 16.01 7.59
CA GLY A 275 8.29 14.57 7.50
C GLY A 275 8.53 13.90 8.86
N PHE A 276 9.06 14.64 9.83
CA PHE A 276 9.40 14.12 11.16
C PHE A 276 8.48 14.59 12.29
N ARG A 277 7.34 15.22 11.97
CA ARG A 277 6.29 15.60 12.93
C ARG A 277 5.98 14.48 13.92
N PHE A 278 5.62 13.30 13.41
CA PHE A 278 5.21 12.16 14.24
C PHE A 278 6.40 11.45 14.89
N ALA A 279 7.61 11.56 14.34
CA ALA A 279 8.82 11.04 14.99
C ALA A 279 9.11 11.84 16.27
N ARG A 280 9.12 13.18 16.18
CA ARG A 280 9.37 14.07 17.32
C ARG A 280 8.28 13.96 18.39
N GLU A 281 7.02 13.88 17.99
CA GLU A 281 5.91 13.66 18.93
C GLU A 281 6.07 12.34 19.71
N ARG A 282 6.50 11.25 19.07
CA ARG A 282 6.73 9.97 19.75
C ARG A 282 7.93 10.01 20.68
N GLU A 283 8.98 10.73 20.31
CA GLU A 283 10.15 10.92 21.16
C GLU A 283 9.78 11.70 22.42
N ALA A 284 9.08 12.84 22.28
CA ALA A 284 8.60 13.64 23.40
C ALA A 284 7.66 12.86 24.35
N GLN A 285 6.85 11.96 23.81
CA GLN A 285 5.98 11.07 24.61
C GLN A 285 6.76 10.01 25.39
N ARG A 286 7.91 9.53 24.88
CA ARG A 286 8.76 8.57 25.61
C ARG A 286 9.47 9.21 26.78
N THR A 287 9.80 10.49 26.67
CA THR A 287 10.55 11.23 27.68
C THR A 287 9.67 11.82 28.79
N ASN A 288 8.34 11.78 28.64
CA ASN A 288 7.40 12.42 29.58
C ASN A 288 6.32 11.43 30.03
N GLU A 289 6.45 10.91 31.25
CA GLU A 289 5.59 9.86 31.81
C GLU A 289 4.10 10.24 31.93
N ASP A 290 3.77 11.54 31.95
CA ASP A 290 2.38 12.02 32.01
C ASP A 290 1.66 12.04 30.65
N LEU A 291 2.40 11.93 29.54
CA LEU A 291 1.84 11.90 28.17
C LEU A 291 1.53 10.48 27.65
N ASN A 292 1.62 9.46 28.51
CA ASN A 292 1.71 8.05 28.17
C ASN A 292 0.41 7.38 27.65
N LYS A 293 -0.54 8.14 27.11
CA LYS A 293 -1.84 7.60 26.64
C LYS A 293 -1.94 7.40 25.13
N ASP A 294 -0.84 7.01 24.46
CA ASP A 294 -0.80 6.06 23.33
C ASP A 294 0.34 6.38 22.34
N VAL A 295 1.56 5.89 22.62
CA VAL A 295 2.68 5.90 21.63
C VAL A 295 2.27 5.19 20.32
N PHE A 296 1.28 4.29 20.39
CA PHE A 296 0.68 3.61 19.25
C PHE A 296 -0.28 4.47 18.42
N LYS A 297 -0.68 5.67 18.86
CA LYS A 297 -1.55 6.57 18.06
C LYS A 297 -0.80 7.32 16.95
N ARG A 298 0.53 7.37 17.01
CA ARG A 298 1.39 8.17 16.12
C ARG A 298 2.18 7.32 15.10
N ARG A 299 1.82 6.06 14.89
CA ARG A 299 2.42 5.19 13.85
C ARG A 299 1.68 5.34 12.53
N MET A 300 2.32 5.05 11.41
CA MET A 300 1.65 5.01 10.10
C MET A 300 0.35 4.16 10.13
N THR A 301 0.34 3.05 10.88
CA THR A 301 -0.81 2.12 10.97
C THR A 301 -1.95 2.61 11.87
N SER A 302 -1.79 3.72 12.57
CA SER A 302 -2.77 4.20 13.54
C SER A 302 -3.91 4.92 12.83
N THR A 303 -5.11 4.84 13.40
CA THR A 303 -6.28 5.56 12.92
C THR A 303 -6.82 6.45 14.03
N ALA A 304 -7.19 7.68 13.69
CA ALA A 304 -7.68 8.66 14.64
C ALA A 304 -8.57 9.71 13.92
N PRO A 305 -9.43 10.47 14.64
CA PRO A 305 -10.35 11.43 13.99
C PRO A 305 -9.62 12.49 13.17
N ASP A 306 -8.41 12.82 13.58
CA ASP A 306 -7.46 13.72 12.96
C ASP A 306 -6.52 13.03 11.95
N HIS A 307 -6.54 11.69 11.84
CA HIS A 307 -5.71 10.94 10.89
C HIS A 307 -6.46 9.74 10.30
N LEU A 308 -6.96 9.91 9.08
CA LEU A 308 -7.96 9.04 8.46
C LEU A 308 -7.45 8.31 7.22
N ALA A 309 -6.13 8.29 6.98
CA ALA A 309 -5.51 7.64 5.82
C ALA A 309 -5.94 6.17 5.65
N PHE A 310 -6.12 5.45 6.75
CA PHE A 310 -6.60 4.06 6.76
C PHE A 310 -8.08 3.93 7.20
N GLY A 311 -8.85 5.01 7.18
CA GLY A 311 -10.22 5.05 7.71
C GLY A 311 -10.28 4.85 9.23
N MET A 312 -11.45 4.49 9.75
CA MET A 312 -11.66 4.31 11.19
C MET A 312 -12.75 3.28 11.51
N GLY A 313 -12.67 2.69 12.71
CA GLY A 313 -13.70 1.83 13.29
C GLY A 313 -13.80 0.49 12.58
N LYS A 314 -15.00 -0.07 12.49
CA LYS A 314 -15.27 -1.35 11.80
C LYS A 314 -14.89 -1.36 10.30
N HIS A 315 -14.68 -0.18 9.71
CA HIS A 315 -14.29 -0.01 8.31
C HIS A 315 -12.86 0.51 8.16
N ALA A 316 -12.05 0.47 9.22
CA ALA A 316 -10.62 0.72 9.10
C ALA A 316 -9.97 -0.31 8.17
N CYS A 317 -9.01 0.14 7.36
CA CYS A 317 -8.33 -0.69 6.38
C CYS A 317 -7.71 -1.93 7.07
N PRO A 318 -8.11 -3.14 6.68
CA PRO A 318 -7.54 -4.37 7.23
C PRO A 318 -6.09 -4.58 6.76
N GLY A 319 -5.73 -3.99 5.61
CA GLY A 319 -4.40 -4.08 5.00
C GLY A 319 -3.35 -3.13 5.56
N ARG A 320 -3.69 -2.24 6.49
CA ARG A 320 -2.78 -1.15 6.94
C ARG A 320 -1.42 -1.64 7.47
N PHE A 321 -1.39 -2.79 8.15
CA PHE A 321 -0.14 -3.36 8.66
C PHE A 321 0.74 -3.94 7.55
N PHE A 322 0.11 -4.53 6.53
CA PHE A 322 0.81 -5.01 5.35
C PHE A 322 1.38 -3.81 4.58
N ALA A 323 0.54 -2.83 4.23
CA ALA A 323 0.95 -1.62 3.51
C ALA A 323 2.07 -0.87 4.25
N ALA A 324 1.98 -0.71 5.57
CA ALA A 324 3.06 -0.07 6.33
C ALA A 324 4.37 -0.89 6.30
N THR A 325 4.30 -2.22 6.36
CA THR A 325 5.51 -3.07 6.27
C THR A 325 6.15 -2.95 4.89
N GLU A 326 5.34 -3.09 3.83
CA GLU A 326 5.75 -2.98 2.43
C GLU A 326 6.38 -1.60 2.13
N LEU A 327 5.65 -0.52 2.40
CA LEU A 327 6.08 0.84 2.08
C LEU A 327 7.31 1.26 2.88
N LYS A 328 7.42 0.87 4.16
CA LYS A 328 8.62 1.16 4.96
C LYS A 328 9.84 0.40 4.44
N ALA A 329 9.69 -0.88 4.12
CA ALA A 329 10.78 -1.68 3.58
C ALA A 329 11.25 -1.17 2.21
N MET A 330 10.32 -0.77 1.34
CA MET A 330 10.62 -0.16 0.06
C MET A 330 11.33 1.19 0.22
N LEU A 331 10.85 2.06 1.12
CA LEU A 331 11.46 3.38 1.34
C LEU A 331 12.84 3.24 1.97
N ALA A 332 13.01 2.32 2.93
CA ALA A 332 14.30 1.98 3.52
C ALA A 332 15.28 1.46 2.45
N HIS A 333 14.83 0.56 1.57
CA HIS A 333 15.66 0.07 0.47
C HIS A 333 16.03 1.22 -0.49
N LEU A 334 15.09 2.08 -0.82
CA LEU A 334 15.32 3.25 -1.66
C LEU A 334 16.41 4.16 -1.07
N VAL A 335 16.24 4.61 0.18
CA VAL A 335 17.16 5.58 0.82
C VAL A 335 18.56 4.99 1.00
N ILE A 336 18.69 3.69 1.26
CA ILE A 336 20.00 3.02 1.42
C ILE A 336 20.74 2.90 0.08
N ASN A 337 20.03 2.57 -1.00
CA ASN A 337 20.66 2.07 -2.23
C ASN A 337 20.65 3.06 -3.40
N PHE A 338 19.89 4.15 -3.31
CA PHE A 338 19.70 5.09 -4.42
C PHE A 338 19.83 6.55 -3.95
N ASP A 339 20.26 7.40 -4.87
CA ASP A 339 20.04 8.84 -4.81
C ASP A 339 18.85 9.21 -5.71
N ILE A 340 18.08 10.21 -5.31
CA ILE A 340 16.93 10.71 -6.06
C ILE A 340 16.98 12.22 -6.26
N LYS A 341 16.41 12.71 -7.36
CA LYS A 341 16.22 14.14 -7.65
C LYS A 341 14.88 14.37 -8.34
N ALA A 342 14.29 15.54 -8.10
CA ALA A 342 13.15 16.01 -8.88
C ALA A 342 13.58 16.28 -10.35
N GLU A 343 12.65 16.17 -11.30
CA GLU A 343 12.90 16.59 -12.69
C GLU A 343 13.25 18.08 -12.77
N VAL A 344 12.59 18.89 -11.94
CA VAL A 344 12.86 20.32 -11.77
C VAL A 344 13.11 20.58 -10.29
N GLU A 345 14.26 21.16 -9.96
CA GLU A 345 14.69 21.38 -8.58
C GLU A 345 13.67 22.22 -7.80
N GLY A 346 13.34 21.77 -6.58
CA GLY A 346 12.34 22.42 -5.73
C GLY A 346 10.89 22.30 -6.21
N VAL A 347 10.62 21.67 -7.35
CA VAL A 347 9.27 21.55 -7.92
C VAL A 347 8.72 20.14 -7.73
N ARG A 348 7.66 20.04 -6.92
CA ARG A 348 6.90 18.80 -6.75
C ARG A 348 5.92 18.64 -7.91
N PRO A 349 5.85 17.48 -8.60
CA PRO A 349 4.81 17.24 -9.58
C PRO A 349 3.40 17.46 -9.01
N PRO A 350 2.51 18.21 -9.69
CA PRO A 350 1.22 18.58 -9.15
C PRO A 350 0.29 17.37 -9.04
N ASN A 351 -0.51 17.32 -7.98
CA ASN A 351 -1.50 16.25 -7.82
C ASN A 351 -2.66 16.42 -8.82
N SER A 352 -3.35 15.34 -9.11
CA SER A 352 -4.65 15.35 -9.79
C SER A 352 -5.75 15.12 -8.77
N GLU A 353 -6.78 15.94 -8.76
CA GLU A 353 -7.94 15.78 -7.88
C GLU A 353 -9.18 15.41 -8.69
N PHE A 354 -9.87 14.35 -8.29
CA PHE A 354 -11.12 13.94 -8.91
C PHE A 354 -12.09 13.38 -7.86
N ALA A 355 -13.25 14.03 -7.73
CA ALA A 355 -14.23 13.75 -6.69
C ALA A 355 -13.58 13.77 -5.28
N ALA A 356 -13.74 12.70 -4.49
CA ALA A 356 -13.20 12.61 -3.13
C ALA A 356 -11.76 12.04 -3.06
N ARG A 357 -10.99 12.09 -4.16
CA ARG A 357 -9.66 11.48 -4.27
C ARG A 357 -8.62 12.46 -4.79
N THR A 358 -7.44 12.39 -4.19
CA THR A 358 -6.22 13.05 -4.65
C THR A 358 -5.26 11.96 -5.12
N SER A 359 -4.73 12.12 -6.32
CA SER A 359 -3.77 11.20 -6.94
C SER A 359 -2.46 11.91 -7.25
N PRO A 360 -1.32 11.19 -7.20
CA PRO A 360 -0.05 11.77 -7.66
C PRO A 360 -0.11 12.00 -9.17
N ASN A 361 0.75 12.88 -9.68
CA ASN A 361 0.92 13.03 -11.12
C ASN A 361 1.36 11.72 -11.75
N SER A 362 0.53 11.11 -12.60
CA SER A 362 0.86 9.84 -13.26
C SER A 362 2.04 9.96 -14.23
N LYS A 363 2.31 11.16 -14.74
CA LYS A 363 3.46 11.49 -15.61
C LYS A 363 4.59 12.20 -14.85
N GLY A 364 4.47 12.34 -13.54
CA GLY A 364 5.50 12.98 -12.72
C GLY A 364 6.78 12.16 -12.75
N LYS A 365 7.89 12.83 -13.03
CA LYS A 365 9.19 12.18 -13.20
C LYS A 365 10.10 12.39 -12.01
N VAL A 366 10.93 11.38 -11.76
CA VAL A 366 12.00 11.40 -10.75
C VAL A 366 13.25 10.83 -11.38
N LEU A 367 14.38 11.46 -11.09
CA LEU A 367 15.69 10.98 -11.50
C LEU A 367 16.23 10.08 -10.39
N PHE A 368 16.74 8.91 -10.78
CA PHE A 368 17.36 7.96 -9.89
C PHE A 368 18.79 7.70 -10.32
N ARG A 369 19.64 7.41 -9.35
CA ARG A 369 21.00 6.91 -9.56
C ARG A 369 21.32 5.85 -8.51
N LYS A 370 22.00 4.77 -8.90
CA LYS A 370 22.49 3.77 -7.94
C LYS A 370 23.57 4.42 -7.08
N ARG A 371 23.41 4.30 -5.76
CA ARG A 371 24.39 4.87 -4.82
C ARG A 371 25.69 4.07 -4.93
N GLN A 372 26.81 4.78 -5.04
CA GLN A 372 28.12 4.17 -4.89
C GLN A 372 28.32 3.85 -3.41
N SER A 373 28.55 2.58 -3.09
CA SER A 373 28.86 2.15 -1.73
C SER A 373 30.00 3.01 -1.17
N LYS A 374 29.88 3.48 0.07
CA LYS A 374 31.09 3.82 0.83
C LYS A 374 31.86 2.51 0.94
N GLU A 375 33.02 2.41 0.30
CA GLU A 375 33.98 1.38 0.64
C GLU A 375 34.20 1.47 2.15
N VAL A 376 33.69 0.50 2.90
CA VAL A 376 34.13 0.28 4.26
C VAL A 376 35.52 -0.32 4.11
N SER A 377 36.53 0.54 4.13
CA SER A 377 37.91 0.14 4.31
C SER A 377 38.00 -0.57 5.68
N GLY A 378 37.94 -1.90 5.68
CA GLY A 378 38.03 -2.68 6.91
C GLY A 378 37.48 -4.10 6.77
N GLN A 379 38.29 -4.98 6.18
CA GLN A 379 38.41 -6.41 6.49
C GLN A 379 37.13 -7.17 6.90
N CYS A 380 36.62 -8.00 5.99
CA CYS A 380 36.49 -9.44 6.27
C CYS A 380 36.25 -10.25 4.99
N ALA A 381 37.27 -11.06 4.71
CA ALA A 381 37.37 -12.29 3.92
C ALA A 381 36.18 -12.76 3.06
N GLU A 382 36.48 -12.90 1.77
CA GLU A 382 36.29 -14.11 0.96
C GLU A 382 35.72 -15.31 1.74
N ASP A 383 34.53 -15.78 1.32
CA ASP A 383 34.23 -17.19 1.05
C ASP A 383 32.72 -17.43 1.05
N ARG A 384 32.14 -17.58 -0.15
CA ARG A 384 31.41 -18.79 -0.59
C ARG A 384 30.65 -18.55 -1.89
N CYS A 385 31.11 -19.24 -2.93
CA CYS A 385 30.34 -19.57 -4.13
C CYS A 385 29.08 -20.39 -3.81
#